data_AF-D5DLB1-F1
#
_entry.id   AF-D5DLB1-F1
#
_cell.length_a   1.000
_cell.length_b   1.000
_cell.length_c   1.000
_cell.angle_alpha   90.00
_cell.angle_beta   90.00
_cell.angle_gamma   90.00
#
_symmetry.space_group_name_H-M   'P 1'
#
loop_
_entity.id
_entity.type
_entity.pdbx_description
1 polymer ?
#
loop_
_entity_poly.entity_id
_entity_poly.type
_entity_poly.pdbx_seq_one_letter_code
_entity_poly.pdbx_strand_id
1 'polypeptide(L)'
;MADLTTNLAGIQSPNPFWLASAPPTNSGYQVQRAFEAGWGGAVWKTLGDPILNVSSRFAAVGFNGQRVAGFNNIELITDRPLEVNLKEIYETKKKFPNHAIIASLMVEPQQEKWHEIVKKVEDVGVDGLELNFGCPHGMAERGMGAASGQVPDLVEKQTYWAKEVAQTPVIVKLTPNITDITVTAEAAVRGGADAVSMINTINSLAGVDIHSWNTIPHVAGKGAHGGYCGPAVKPIALNMVAECARSPFINVPISGMGGVSNWQEAVEFMLMGATGVQVCTAAMHHGFRIVEDMIQGLNYYLDERGIEKVSDIVGKAVSKYSDWGNLDLNYKVVARIDPDTCINCNKCHISCEDTSHQCIDMLKDPSGKSYLKVREEDCVGCNLCSIVCPVDGAISMVELPNEQPPMTWNERQAALQATAAQRLDV
;
A
#
# COMPACT_ATOMS: atom_id res chain seq x y z
N MET A 1 -27.04 5.02 -0.53
CA MET A 1 -25.91 4.21 -1.04
C MET A 1 -25.23 5.03 -2.08
N ALA A 2 -24.06 5.52 -1.72
CA ALA A 2 -23.12 6.22 -2.57
C ALA A 2 -22.80 5.42 -3.85
N ASP A 3 -22.43 6.15 -4.90
CA ASP A 3 -21.90 5.60 -6.13
C ASP A 3 -20.45 5.15 -5.90
N LEU A 4 -20.23 3.84 -5.92
CA LEU A 4 -18.90 3.25 -5.78
C LEU A 4 -18.18 3.05 -7.11
N THR A 5 -18.78 3.38 -8.25
CA THR A 5 -18.13 3.17 -9.55
C THR A 5 -16.81 3.93 -9.63
N THR A 6 -15.81 3.31 -10.25
CA THR A 6 -14.48 3.91 -10.44
C THR A 6 -14.07 3.91 -11.89
N ASN A 7 -13.21 4.88 -12.22
CA ASN A 7 -12.61 5.04 -13.53
C ASN A 7 -11.09 5.21 -13.38
N LEU A 8 -10.34 4.14 -13.60
CA LEU A 8 -8.88 4.18 -13.62
C LEU A 8 -8.40 4.32 -15.07
N ALA A 9 -8.07 5.54 -15.48
CA ALA A 9 -7.54 5.84 -16.81
C ALA A 9 -8.41 5.33 -17.99
N GLY A 10 -9.74 5.37 -17.84
CA GLY A 10 -10.72 4.87 -18.81
C GLY A 10 -11.31 3.51 -18.43
N ILE A 11 -10.65 2.74 -17.55
CA ILE A 11 -11.12 1.42 -17.11
C ILE A 11 -12.23 1.61 -16.08
N GLN A 12 -13.46 1.25 -16.45
CA GLN A 12 -14.62 1.30 -15.58
C GLN A 12 -14.73 0.06 -14.72
N SER A 13 -15.09 0.24 -13.44
CA SER A 13 -15.46 -0.90 -12.59
C SER A 13 -16.59 -0.57 -11.61
N PRO A 14 -17.40 -1.56 -11.18
CA PRO A 14 -18.54 -1.33 -10.30
C PRO A 14 -18.20 -0.81 -8.89
N ASN A 15 -16.97 -1.04 -8.43
CA ASN A 15 -16.48 -0.63 -7.11
C ASN A 15 -14.94 -0.55 -7.10
N PRO A 16 -14.30 0.16 -6.15
CA PRO A 16 -12.84 0.34 -6.14
C PRO A 16 -12.03 -0.92 -5.83
N PHE A 17 -12.65 -2.08 -5.57
CA PHE A 17 -11.95 -3.28 -5.07
C PHE A 17 -11.63 -4.23 -6.20
N TRP A 18 -10.35 -4.30 -6.57
CA TRP A 18 -9.86 -5.25 -7.56
C TRP A 18 -9.05 -6.35 -6.89
N LEU A 19 -9.11 -7.58 -7.41
CA LEU A 19 -8.12 -8.59 -7.05
C LEU A 19 -6.77 -8.26 -7.71
N ALA A 20 -5.68 -8.30 -6.95
CA ALA A 20 -4.34 -8.11 -7.51
C ALA A 20 -3.86 -9.33 -8.30
N SER A 21 -2.95 -9.12 -9.27
CA SER A 21 -2.25 -10.20 -9.99
C SER A 21 -1.44 -11.07 -9.05
N ALA A 22 -2.00 -12.22 -8.68
CA ALA A 22 -1.53 -13.07 -7.58
C ALA A 22 -2.23 -14.46 -7.61
N PRO A 23 -1.98 -15.39 -6.66
CA PRO A 23 -2.68 -16.70 -6.64
C PRO A 23 -4.21 -16.65 -6.76
N PRO A 24 -4.92 -15.65 -6.18
CA PRO A 24 -6.37 -15.54 -6.33
C PRO A 24 -6.87 -15.28 -7.76
N THR A 25 -6.00 -14.92 -8.72
CA THR A 25 -6.36 -14.58 -10.10
C THR A 25 -5.65 -15.46 -11.13
N ASN A 26 -5.29 -16.70 -10.76
CA ASN A 26 -4.55 -17.62 -11.63
C ASN A 26 -5.42 -18.34 -12.68
N SER A 27 -6.75 -18.30 -12.55
CA SER A 27 -7.67 -18.96 -13.49
C SER A 27 -9.01 -18.26 -13.61
N GLY A 28 -9.68 -18.48 -14.75
CA GLY A 28 -11.02 -17.96 -15.00
C GLY A 28 -12.02 -18.43 -13.95
N TYR A 29 -11.94 -19.67 -13.47
CA TYR A 29 -12.80 -20.13 -12.39
C TYR A 29 -12.69 -19.28 -11.12
N GLN A 30 -11.47 -18.92 -10.71
CA GLN A 30 -11.26 -18.07 -9.54
C GLN A 30 -11.80 -16.66 -9.75
N VAL A 31 -11.46 -16.05 -10.90
CA VAL A 31 -11.89 -14.68 -11.22
C VAL A 31 -13.41 -14.59 -11.34
N GLN A 32 -14.07 -15.55 -12.00
CA GLN A 32 -15.52 -15.58 -12.10
C GLN A 32 -16.19 -15.72 -10.73
N ARG A 33 -15.65 -16.55 -9.83
CA ARG A 33 -16.14 -16.65 -8.45
C ARG A 33 -15.94 -15.37 -7.64
N ALA A 34 -14.89 -14.62 -7.92
CA ALA A 34 -14.68 -13.30 -7.30
C ALA A 34 -15.74 -12.30 -7.80
N PHE A 35 -16.00 -12.25 -9.10
CA PHE A 35 -17.07 -11.39 -9.64
C PHE A 35 -18.46 -11.78 -9.13
N GLU A 36 -18.74 -13.09 -8.98
CA GLU A 36 -19.97 -13.57 -8.33
C GLU A 36 -20.10 -13.12 -6.87
N ALA A 37 -18.98 -12.90 -6.17
CA ALA A 37 -18.96 -12.36 -4.80
C ALA A 37 -19.04 -10.82 -4.75
N GLY A 38 -18.88 -10.12 -5.88
CA GLY A 38 -19.02 -8.66 -5.97
C GLY A 38 -17.71 -7.86 -6.15
N TRP A 39 -16.58 -8.51 -6.39
CA TRP A 39 -15.32 -7.80 -6.74
C TRP A 39 -15.51 -6.96 -7.99
N GLY A 40 -15.13 -5.67 -7.98
CA GLY A 40 -15.34 -4.78 -9.13
C GLY A 40 -14.41 -5.09 -10.32
N GLY A 41 -13.25 -5.66 -10.05
CA GLY A 41 -12.29 -6.01 -11.07
C GLY A 41 -11.28 -7.07 -10.62
N ALA A 42 -10.50 -7.56 -11.57
CA ALA A 42 -9.40 -8.47 -11.30
C ALA A 42 -8.25 -8.20 -12.27
N VAL A 43 -7.05 -8.13 -11.71
CA VAL A 43 -5.83 -8.21 -12.49
C VAL A 43 -5.42 -9.68 -12.58
N TRP A 44 -5.45 -10.22 -13.79
CA TRP A 44 -5.10 -11.60 -14.10
C TRP A 44 -3.65 -11.88 -13.70
N LYS A 45 -3.37 -13.10 -13.22
CA LYS A 45 -2.00 -13.51 -12.88
C LYS A 45 -1.07 -13.27 -14.07
N THR A 46 0.11 -12.72 -13.79
CA THR A 46 1.09 -12.31 -14.80
C THR A 46 1.32 -13.37 -15.88
N LEU A 47 1.10 -12.98 -17.12
CA LEU A 47 1.30 -13.75 -18.34
C LEU A 47 2.68 -13.47 -18.92
N GLY A 48 3.29 -14.50 -19.52
CA GLY A 48 4.61 -14.45 -20.13
C GLY A 48 4.96 -15.83 -20.68
N ASP A 49 6.25 -16.05 -20.97
CA ASP A 49 6.73 -17.37 -21.33
C ASP A 49 6.55 -18.36 -20.16
N PRO A 50 6.01 -19.58 -20.39
CA PRO A 50 5.72 -20.51 -19.30
C PRO A 50 6.93 -20.81 -18.43
N ILE A 51 6.73 -20.72 -17.12
CA ILE A 51 7.75 -21.01 -16.11
C ILE A 51 7.34 -22.19 -15.26
N LEU A 52 8.32 -22.85 -14.62
CA LEU A 52 8.05 -23.90 -13.64
C LEU A 52 8.24 -23.34 -12.23
N ASN A 53 7.16 -23.33 -11.44
CA ASN A 53 7.22 -23.00 -10.03
C ASN A 53 7.83 -24.15 -9.22
N VAL A 54 8.45 -23.80 -8.10
CA VAL A 54 8.85 -24.78 -7.08
C VAL A 54 7.66 -25.17 -6.18
N SER A 55 7.79 -26.31 -5.51
CA SER A 55 6.85 -26.78 -4.48
C SER A 55 7.33 -26.36 -3.11
N SER A 56 6.42 -25.95 -2.22
CA SER A 56 6.71 -25.22 -0.96
C SER A 56 7.22 -23.80 -1.21
N ARG A 57 6.29 -22.92 -1.59
CA ARG A 57 6.61 -21.54 -2.05
C ARG A 57 5.90 -20.43 -1.29
N PHE A 58 5.25 -20.77 -0.18
CA PHE A 58 4.63 -19.82 0.73
C PHE A 58 5.10 -20.08 2.16
N ALA A 59 5.29 -19.00 2.90
CA ALA A 59 5.43 -19.01 4.34
C ALA A 59 4.49 -17.95 4.95
N ALA A 60 4.19 -18.12 6.23
CA ALA A 60 3.47 -17.12 7.00
C ALA A 60 4.36 -16.59 8.11
N VAL A 61 4.25 -15.30 8.40
CA VAL A 61 4.82 -14.68 9.59
C VAL A 61 3.71 -14.58 10.63
N GLY A 62 3.96 -15.11 11.83
CA GLY A 62 3.05 -14.99 12.97
C GLY A 62 3.38 -13.76 13.83
N PHE A 63 2.37 -13.17 14.46
CA PHE A 63 2.55 -12.03 15.38
C PHE A 63 1.47 -12.06 16.46
N ASN A 64 1.82 -11.85 17.73
CA ASN A 64 0.88 -11.78 18.86
C ASN A 64 -0.19 -12.90 18.90
N GLY A 65 0.21 -14.15 18.66
CA GLY A 65 -0.70 -15.30 18.66
C GLY A 65 -1.51 -15.49 17.38
N GLN A 66 -1.50 -14.53 16.45
CA GLN A 66 -2.03 -14.70 15.11
C GLN A 66 -1.07 -15.53 14.26
N ARG A 67 -1.54 -16.66 13.74
CA ARG A 67 -0.73 -17.57 12.91
C ARG A 67 -0.29 -16.95 11.57
N VAL A 68 -1.14 -16.11 10.98
CA VAL A 68 -0.91 -15.49 9.68
C VAL A 68 -1.11 -13.98 9.83
N ALA A 69 -0.05 -13.27 10.20
CA ALA A 69 0.03 -11.81 10.22
C ALA A 69 0.56 -11.22 8.90
N GLY A 70 1.06 -12.08 8.01
CA GLY A 70 1.46 -11.77 6.64
C GLY A 70 2.01 -13.02 5.96
N PHE A 71 2.15 -12.97 4.64
CA PHE A 71 2.76 -14.06 3.87
C PHE A 71 4.09 -13.61 3.29
N ASN A 72 4.99 -14.57 3.12
CA ASN A 72 6.14 -14.47 2.22
C ASN A 72 5.96 -15.51 1.12
N ASN A 73 6.34 -15.18 -0.10
CA ASN A 73 6.23 -16.10 -1.24
C ASN A 73 7.47 -16.07 -2.14
N ILE A 74 7.75 -17.22 -2.75
CA ILE A 74 8.73 -17.38 -3.82
C ILE A 74 8.05 -17.89 -5.10
N GLU A 75 6.78 -17.48 -5.30
CA GLU A 75 5.99 -17.86 -6.48
C GLU A 75 6.27 -16.94 -7.67
N LEU A 76 6.40 -17.50 -8.86
CA LEU A 76 6.71 -16.77 -10.09
C LEU A 76 5.43 -16.28 -10.79
N ILE A 77 5.56 -15.98 -12.08
CA ILE A 77 4.44 -15.73 -12.99
C ILE A 77 3.61 -17.02 -13.21
N THR A 78 2.56 -16.96 -14.03
CA THR A 78 1.73 -18.15 -14.29
C THR A 78 2.58 -19.29 -14.89
N ASP A 79 2.36 -20.51 -14.39
CA ASP A 79 2.88 -21.75 -14.97
C ASP A 79 1.90 -22.37 -15.98
N ARG A 80 0.76 -21.73 -16.21
CA ARG A 80 -0.29 -22.20 -17.10
C ARG A 80 0.00 -21.74 -18.53
N PRO A 81 -0.30 -22.57 -19.55
CA PRO A 81 -0.12 -22.18 -20.94
C PRO A 81 -0.86 -20.88 -21.28
N LEU A 82 -0.24 -20.02 -22.10
CA LEU A 82 -0.81 -18.74 -22.50
C LEU A 82 -2.21 -18.91 -23.11
N GLU A 83 -2.37 -19.84 -24.06
CA GLU A 83 -3.65 -20.09 -24.75
C GLU A 83 -4.79 -20.47 -23.79
N VAL A 84 -4.48 -21.16 -22.70
CA VAL A 84 -5.48 -21.51 -21.68
C VAL A 84 -5.94 -20.25 -20.94
N ASN A 85 -5.01 -19.38 -20.57
CA ASN A 85 -5.34 -18.09 -19.94
C ASN A 85 -6.14 -17.20 -20.90
N LEU A 86 -5.70 -17.07 -22.17
CA LEU A 86 -6.38 -16.26 -23.17
C LEU A 86 -7.84 -16.70 -23.38
N LYS A 87 -8.07 -18.02 -23.51
CA LYS A 87 -9.42 -18.58 -23.60
C LYS A 87 -10.26 -18.24 -22.36
N GLU A 88 -9.71 -18.42 -21.17
CA GLU A 88 -10.44 -18.16 -19.93
C GLU A 88 -10.72 -16.67 -19.70
N ILE A 89 -9.81 -15.78 -20.09
CA ILE A 89 -10.01 -14.32 -20.07
C ILE A 89 -11.20 -13.97 -20.98
N TYR A 90 -11.20 -14.45 -22.23
CA TYR A 90 -12.29 -14.22 -23.17
C TYR A 90 -13.65 -14.70 -22.61
N GLU A 91 -13.71 -15.93 -22.11
CA GLU A 91 -14.93 -16.50 -21.53
C GLU A 91 -15.40 -15.71 -20.30
N THR A 92 -14.46 -15.26 -19.47
CA THR A 92 -14.76 -14.46 -18.26
C THR A 92 -15.28 -13.08 -18.63
N LYS A 93 -14.64 -12.37 -19.57
CA LYS A 93 -15.10 -11.06 -20.03
C LYS A 93 -16.49 -11.14 -20.66
N LYS A 94 -16.72 -12.17 -21.48
CA LYS A 94 -18.04 -12.42 -22.09
C LYS A 94 -19.14 -12.63 -21.04
N LYS A 95 -18.83 -13.35 -19.94
CA LYS A 95 -19.79 -13.61 -18.85
C LYS A 95 -19.99 -12.39 -17.93
N PHE A 96 -18.95 -11.56 -17.75
CA PHE A 96 -18.95 -10.41 -16.84
C PHE A 96 -18.52 -9.12 -17.56
N PRO A 97 -19.34 -8.60 -18.49
CA PRO A 97 -18.95 -7.47 -19.35
C PRO A 97 -18.70 -6.16 -18.58
N ASN A 98 -19.37 -5.98 -17.44
CA ASN A 98 -19.29 -4.76 -16.63
C ASN A 98 -18.18 -4.79 -15.57
N HIS A 99 -17.40 -5.87 -15.50
CA HIS A 99 -16.29 -6.01 -14.54
C HIS A 99 -14.97 -5.74 -15.24
N ALA A 100 -14.05 -5.08 -14.54
CA ALA A 100 -12.73 -4.78 -15.08
C ALA A 100 -11.86 -6.05 -15.10
N ILE A 101 -11.31 -6.38 -16.26
CA ILE A 101 -10.32 -7.44 -16.43
C ILE A 101 -9.05 -6.83 -17.01
N ILE A 102 -7.99 -6.87 -16.20
CA ILE A 102 -6.68 -6.36 -16.59
C ILE A 102 -5.76 -7.56 -16.76
N ALA A 103 -5.03 -7.65 -17.85
CA ALA A 103 -4.00 -8.67 -18.00
C ALA A 103 -2.65 -8.16 -17.49
N SER A 104 -2.11 -8.80 -16.46
CA SER A 104 -0.74 -8.53 -16.02
C SER A 104 0.26 -9.20 -16.95
N LEU A 105 1.30 -8.50 -17.38
CA LEU A 105 2.26 -8.96 -18.39
C LEU A 105 3.70 -8.85 -17.89
N MET A 106 4.52 -9.84 -18.25
CA MET A 106 5.97 -9.82 -18.08
C MET A 106 6.62 -10.63 -19.19
N VAL A 107 7.43 -9.97 -20.00
CA VAL A 107 8.21 -10.59 -21.09
C VAL A 107 9.64 -10.07 -21.04
N GLU A 108 10.53 -10.69 -21.81
CA GLU A 108 11.89 -10.20 -22.00
C GLU A 108 11.87 -8.74 -22.49
N PRO A 109 12.87 -7.90 -22.10
CA PRO A 109 12.92 -6.49 -22.46
C PRO A 109 13.34 -6.28 -23.93
N GLN A 110 12.50 -6.78 -24.83
CA GLN A 110 12.61 -6.69 -26.29
C GLN A 110 11.30 -6.15 -26.84
N GLN A 111 11.40 -5.20 -27.77
CA GLN A 111 10.25 -4.50 -28.33
C GLN A 111 9.26 -5.47 -29.00
N GLU A 112 9.78 -6.43 -29.76
CA GLU A 112 8.98 -7.41 -30.51
C GLU A 112 8.16 -8.31 -29.56
N LYS A 113 8.74 -8.67 -28.41
CA LYS A 113 8.08 -9.49 -27.39
C LYS A 113 6.93 -8.74 -26.74
N TRP A 114 7.12 -7.46 -26.41
CA TRP A 114 6.05 -6.59 -25.92
C TRP A 114 4.95 -6.42 -26.96
N HIS A 115 5.30 -6.17 -28.23
CA HIS A 115 4.32 -6.02 -29.30
C HIS A 115 3.48 -7.28 -29.51
N GLU A 116 4.10 -8.46 -29.47
CA GLU A 116 3.41 -9.74 -29.65
C GLU A 116 2.41 -10.01 -28.52
N ILE A 117 2.83 -9.91 -27.26
CA ILE A 117 1.99 -10.27 -26.11
C ILE A 117 0.82 -9.29 -25.94
N VAL A 118 1.05 -7.99 -26.15
CA VAL A 118 0.01 -6.95 -26.04
C VAL A 118 -1.13 -7.25 -27.02
N LYS A 119 -0.81 -7.50 -28.29
CA LYS A 119 -1.83 -7.78 -29.32
C LYS A 119 -2.65 -9.03 -28.99
N LYS A 120 -2.01 -10.14 -28.62
CA LYS A 120 -2.69 -11.39 -28.28
C LYS A 120 -3.68 -11.24 -27.11
N VAL A 121 -3.30 -10.43 -26.13
CA VAL A 121 -4.07 -10.23 -24.91
C VAL A 121 -5.22 -9.24 -25.13
N GLU A 122 -5.01 -8.19 -25.93
CA GLU A 122 -6.10 -7.30 -26.33
C GLU A 122 -7.14 -7.99 -27.22
N ASP A 123 -6.72 -8.93 -28.08
CA ASP A 123 -7.62 -9.71 -28.95
C ASP A 123 -8.67 -10.53 -28.17
N VAL A 124 -8.42 -10.83 -26.89
CA VAL A 124 -9.39 -11.53 -26.02
C VAL A 124 -10.28 -10.60 -25.20
N GLY A 125 -10.18 -9.29 -25.41
CA GLY A 125 -11.11 -8.28 -24.89
C GLY A 125 -10.85 -7.83 -23.45
N VAL A 126 -9.59 -7.79 -23.01
CA VAL A 126 -9.26 -7.16 -21.72
C VAL A 126 -9.59 -5.66 -21.72
N ASP A 127 -9.86 -5.09 -20.55
CA ASP A 127 -10.14 -3.67 -20.41
C ASP A 127 -8.86 -2.83 -20.26
N GLY A 128 -7.73 -3.48 -19.95
CA GLY A 128 -6.43 -2.84 -19.81
C GLY A 128 -5.30 -3.84 -19.57
N LEU A 129 -4.09 -3.29 -19.49
CA LEU A 129 -2.85 -4.04 -19.31
C LEU A 129 -2.15 -3.60 -18.03
N GLU A 130 -1.49 -4.51 -17.32
CA GLU A 130 -0.61 -4.18 -16.19
C GLU A 130 0.81 -4.70 -16.44
N LEU A 131 1.76 -3.82 -16.72
CA LEU A 131 3.16 -4.20 -16.92
C LEU A 131 3.79 -4.48 -15.55
N ASN A 132 4.12 -5.75 -15.29
CA ASN A 132 4.64 -6.16 -14.00
C ASN A 132 6.15 -5.93 -13.93
N PHE A 133 6.57 -4.77 -13.42
CA PHE A 133 7.97 -4.49 -13.12
C PHE A 133 8.31 -4.72 -11.64
N GLY A 134 7.46 -5.46 -10.93
CA GLY A 134 7.52 -5.54 -9.49
C GLY A 134 8.02 -6.86 -8.89
N CYS A 135 8.03 -7.97 -9.64
CA CYS A 135 8.36 -9.29 -9.09
C CYS A 135 9.81 -9.32 -8.55
N PRO A 136 10.02 -9.52 -7.23
CA PRO A 136 11.35 -9.38 -6.65
C PRO A 136 12.20 -10.66 -6.72
N HIS A 137 11.64 -11.80 -7.13
CA HIS A 137 12.30 -13.12 -7.07
C HIS A 137 12.03 -13.98 -8.30
N GLY A 138 12.99 -14.86 -8.63
CA GLY A 138 13.02 -15.79 -9.76
C GLY A 138 13.05 -15.19 -11.17
N MET A 139 12.37 -14.06 -11.39
CA MET A 139 12.37 -13.31 -12.65
C MET A 139 13.44 -12.21 -12.68
N ALA A 140 13.79 -11.66 -11.51
CA ALA A 140 14.81 -10.63 -11.37
C ALA A 140 16.20 -11.15 -11.75
N GLU A 141 16.51 -12.40 -11.40
CA GLU A 141 17.74 -13.10 -11.77
C GLU A 141 17.86 -13.32 -13.29
N ARG A 142 16.77 -13.09 -14.04
CA ARG A 142 16.71 -13.14 -15.51
C ARG A 142 16.60 -11.76 -16.15
N GLY A 143 16.79 -10.67 -15.39
CA GLY A 143 16.71 -9.28 -15.87
C GLY A 143 15.29 -8.72 -16.03
N MET A 144 14.26 -9.45 -15.60
CA MET A 144 12.85 -9.04 -15.69
C MET A 144 12.28 -8.67 -14.29
N GLY A 145 11.02 -8.21 -14.22
CA GLY A 145 10.39 -7.87 -12.95
C GLY A 145 11.11 -6.72 -12.24
N ALA A 146 11.42 -6.87 -10.95
CA ALA A 146 12.07 -5.84 -10.16
C ALA A 146 13.46 -5.43 -10.71
N ALA A 147 14.17 -6.32 -11.42
CA ALA A 147 15.43 -5.96 -12.08
C ALA A 147 15.23 -4.90 -13.17
N SER A 148 14.09 -4.93 -13.87
CA SER A 148 13.68 -3.84 -14.78
C SER A 148 13.07 -2.67 -14.00
N GLY A 149 12.21 -2.96 -13.01
CA GLY A 149 11.47 -1.94 -12.26
C GLY A 149 12.29 -1.05 -11.36
N GLN A 150 13.53 -1.43 -11.04
CA GLN A 150 14.48 -0.61 -10.30
C GLN A 150 15.29 0.35 -11.19
N VAL A 151 15.20 0.21 -12.52
CA VAL A 151 15.99 0.98 -13.48
C VAL A 151 15.05 1.89 -14.27
N PRO A 152 15.01 3.20 -13.97
CA PRO A 152 14.09 4.16 -14.61
C PRO A 152 14.12 4.09 -16.14
N ASP A 153 15.30 4.02 -16.76
CA ASP A 153 15.44 3.93 -18.22
C ASP A 153 14.78 2.67 -18.82
N LEU A 154 14.83 1.54 -18.09
CA LEU A 154 14.16 0.30 -18.53
C LEU A 154 12.65 0.36 -18.33
N VAL A 155 12.19 1.03 -17.28
CA VAL A 155 10.75 1.27 -17.04
C VAL A 155 10.19 2.13 -18.17
N GLU A 156 10.82 3.26 -18.47
CA GLU A 156 10.40 4.18 -19.54
C GLU A 156 10.37 3.46 -20.89
N LYS A 157 11.46 2.78 -21.24
CA LYS A 157 11.60 2.11 -22.54
C LYS A 157 10.60 0.98 -22.75
N GLN A 158 10.38 0.12 -21.75
CA GLN A 158 9.44 -0.99 -21.88
C GLN A 158 7.98 -0.53 -21.86
N THR A 159 7.68 0.51 -21.07
CA THR A 159 6.36 1.14 -21.10
C THR A 159 6.08 1.72 -22.49
N TYR A 160 7.07 2.42 -23.07
CA TYR A 160 6.98 2.95 -24.41
C TYR A 160 6.70 1.85 -25.45
N TRP A 161 7.45 0.73 -25.41
CA TRP A 161 7.21 -0.39 -26.32
C TRP A 161 5.82 -1.01 -26.22
N ALA A 162 5.27 -1.14 -25.01
CA ALA A 162 3.89 -1.60 -24.84
C ALA A 162 2.90 -0.58 -25.44
N LYS A 163 3.10 0.72 -25.16
CA LYS A 163 2.26 1.81 -25.64
C LYS A 163 2.27 2.03 -27.15
N GLU A 164 3.33 1.61 -27.86
CA GLU A 164 3.37 1.69 -29.32
C GLU A 164 2.26 0.88 -30.01
N VAL A 165 1.78 -0.19 -29.37
CA VAL A 165 0.76 -1.08 -29.95
C VAL A 165 -0.53 -1.15 -29.15
N ALA A 166 -0.50 -0.88 -27.84
CA ALA A 166 -1.66 -0.98 -26.97
C ALA A 166 -2.78 -0.02 -27.40
N GLN A 167 -3.99 -0.55 -27.51
CA GLN A 167 -5.22 0.22 -27.73
C GLN A 167 -6.03 0.42 -26.43
N THR A 168 -5.72 -0.36 -25.41
CA THR A 168 -6.28 -0.28 -24.06
C THR A 168 -5.32 0.44 -23.10
N PRO A 169 -5.80 0.96 -21.97
CA PRO A 169 -4.95 1.63 -20.98
C PRO A 169 -3.86 0.70 -20.43
N VAL A 170 -2.65 1.25 -20.29
CA VAL A 170 -1.47 0.56 -19.75
C VAL A 170 -1.17 1.09 -18.36
N ILE A 171 -1.26 0.18 -17.38
CA ILE A 171 -0.91 0.39 -15.99
C ILE A 171 0.52 -0.13 -15.76
N VAL A 172 1.39 0.62 -15.09
CA VAL A 172 2.74 0.14 -14.75
C VAL A 172 2.82 -0.20 -13.27
N LYS A 173 3.10 -1.48 -12.94
CA LYS A 173 3.20 -1.96 -11.55
C LYS A 173 4.60 -1.84 -11.01
N LEU A 174 4.77 -0.96 -10.03
CA LEU A 174 6.07 -0.58 -9.50
C LEU A 174 6.51 -1.47 -8.32
N THR A 175 7.82 -1.70 -8.25
CA THR A 175 8.47 -2.38 -7.13
C THR A 175 8.71 -1.40 -5.98
N PRO A 176 8.45 -1.79 -4.72
CA PRO A 176 8.84 -1.00 -3.55
C PRO A 176 10.33 -1.17 -3.19
N ASN A 177 11.04 -2.08 -3.86
CA ASN A 177 12.42 -2.43 -3.54
C ASN A 177 13.39 -1.42 -4.15
N ILE A 178 13.18 -0.13 -3.88
CA ILE A 178 13.94 1.01 -4.43
C ILE A 178 14.05 2.11 -3.37
N THR A 179 15.03 2.99 -3.50
CA THR A 179 15.23 4.14 -2.61
C THR A 179 14.11 5.16 -2.74
N ASP A 180 13.72 5.49 -3.97
CA ASP A 180 12.66 6.46 -4.25
C ASP A 180 11.80 5.93 -5.41
N ILE A 181 10.53 5.64 -5.11
CA ILE A 181 9.59 5.11 -6.08
C ILE A 181 9.11 6.17 -7.08
N THR A 182 9.20 7.45 -6.73
CA THR A 182 8.74 8.55 -7.60
C THR A 182 9.55 8.59 -8.89
N VAL A 183 10.85 8.28 -8.83
CA VAL A 183 11.74 8.25 -9.99
C VAL A 183 11.28 7.23 -11.04
N THR A 184 10.83 6.05 -10.62
CA THR A 184 10.36 5.00 -11.54
C THR A 184 8.92 5.21 -11.96
N ALA A 185 8.08 5.81 -11.11
CA ALA A 185 6.75 6.26 -11.48
C ALA A 185 6.80 7.34 -12.57
N GLU A 186 7.66 8.35 -12.42
CA GLU A 186 7.87 9.38 -13.45
C GLU A 186 8.40 8.79 -14.76
N ALA A 187 9.30 7.81 -14.68
CA ALA A 187 9.78 7.09 -15.86
C ALA A 187 8.65 6.33 -16.58
N ALA A 188 7.73 5.72 -15.82
CA ALA A 188 6.54 5.11 -16.39
C ALA A 188 5.66 6.14 -17.10
N VAL A 189 5.44 7.31 -16.49
CA VAL A 189 4.67 8.41 -17.12
C VAL A 189 5.35 8.89 -18.40
N ARG A 190 6.67 9.10 -18.41
CA ARG A 190 7.42 9.48 -19.62
C ARG A 190 7.34 8.41 -20.72
N GLY A 191 7.29 7.15 -20.33
CA GLY A 191 7.06 6.02 -21.25
C GLY A 191 5.62 5.94 -21.78
N GLY A 192 4.71 6.80 -21.31
CA GLY A 192 3.34 6.90 -21.77
C GLY A 192 2.35 6.04 -20.98
N ALA A 193 2.68 5.60 -19.77
CA ALA A 193 1.73 4.90 -18.89
C ALA A 193 0.46 5.73 -18.71
N ASP A 194 -0.71 5.08 -18.78
CA ASP A 194 -2.00 5.73 -18.54
C ASP A 194 -2.35 5.75 -17.05
N ALA A 195 -1.75 4.84 -16.27
CA ALA A 195 -1.84 4.77 -14.81
C ALA A 195 -0.60 4.04 -14.23
N VAL A 196 -0.42 4.16 -12.92
CA VAL A 196 0.57 3.36 -12.17
C VAL A 196 -0.14 2.53 -11.10
N SER A 197 0.37 1.33 -10.81
CA SER A 197 -0.08 0.54 -9.67
C SER A 197 1.07 0.30 -8.71
N MET A 198 0.80 0.40 -7.40
CA MET A 198 1.84 0.27 -6.40
C MET A 198 1.27 -0.16 -5.04
N ILE A 199 1.93 -1.04 -4.29
CA ILE A 199 3.26 -1.61 -4.53
C ILE A 199 3.22 -3.12 -4.79
N ASN A 200 4.23 -3.65 -5.47
CA ASN A 200 4.50 -5.08 -5.41
C ASN A 200 5.02 -5.50 -4.01
N THR A 201 5.37 -6.77 -3.84
CA THR A 201 5.82 -7.33 -2.55
C THR A 201 7.22 -6.83 -2.14
N ILE A 202 7.45 -6.78 -0.82
CA ILE A 202 8.72 -6.33 -0.21
C ILE A 202 9.69 -7.51 -0.13
N ASN A 203 10.93 -7.34 -0.63
CA ASN A 203 11.93 -8.38 -0.58
C ASN A 203 12.30 -8.73 0.87
N SER A 204 12.26 -10.01 1.22
CA SER A 204 12.32 -10.45 2.61
C SER A 204 12.63 -11.95 2.75
N LEU A 205 12.98 -12.34 3.97
CA LEU A 205 13.08 -13.71 4.43
C LEU A 205 12.08 -13.92 5.56
N ALA A 206 11.19 -14.91 5.46
CA ALA A 206 10.12 -15.09 6.46
C ALA A 206 10.66 -15.60 7.81
N GLY A 207 11.73 -16.40 7.78
CA GLY A 207 12.36 -16.94 8.97
C GLY A 207 13.36 -18.05 8.66
N VAL A 208 13.97 -18.56 9.72
CA VAL A 208 14.89 -19.71 9.71
C VAL A 208 14.44 -20.67 10.81
N ASP A 209 14.27 -21.93 10.46
CA ASP A 209 14.04 -22.99 11.43
C ASP A 209 15.30 -23.19 12.28
N ILE A 210 15.20 -23.00 13.59
CA ILE A 210 16.38 -22.96 14.48
C ILE A 210 17.03 -24.32 14.73
N HIS A 211 16.40 -25.41 14.29
CA HIS A 211 16.89 -26.77 14.49
C HIS A 211 17.58 -27.31 13.23
N SER A 212 16.98 -27.10 12.07
CA SER A 212 17.50 -27.52 10.77
C SER A 212 18.33 -26.45 10.07
N TRP A 213 18.22 -25.18 10.50
CA TRP A 213 18.80 -23.98 9.88
C TRP A 213 18.34 -23.71 8.45
N ASN A 214 17.28 -24.40 8.01
CA ASN A 214 16.63 -24.12 6.74
C ASN A 214 15.83 -22.82 6.85
N THR A 215 15.80 -22.05 5.77
CA THR A 215 14.86 -20.92 5.65
C THR A 215 13.42 -21.40 5.61
N ILE A 216 12.48 -20.47 5.80
CA ILE A 216 11.05 -20.74 5.70
C ILE A 216 10.46 -19.81 4.61
N PRO A 217 9.93 -20.33 3.49
CA PRO A 217 9.94 -21.74 3.10
C PRO A 217 11.35 -22.18 2.64
N HIS A 218 11.51 -23.49 2.43
CA HIS A 218 12.67 -24.04 1.73
C HIS A 218 12.24 -25.14 0.75
N VAL A 219 13.09 -25.39 -0.24
CA VAL A 219 12.95 -26.45 -1.24
C VAL A 219 14.18 -27.34 -1.16
N ALA A 220 13.99 -28.60 -0.73
CA ALA A 220 15.08 -29.58 -0.58
C ALA A 220 16.30 -29.05 0.20
N GLY A 221 16.05 -28.43 1.37
CA GLY A 221 17.08 -27.82 2.22
C GLY A 221 17.67 -26.48 1.73
N LYS A 222 17.11 -25.84 0.69
CA LYS A 222 17.58 -24.54 0.19
C LYS A 222 16.51 -23.46 0.21
N GLY A 223 16.93 -22.26 0.59
CA GLY A 223 16.12 -21.05 0.63
C GLY A 223 16.40 -20.07 -0.50
N ALA A 224 15.48 -19.14 -0.68
CA ALA A 224 15.66 -17.91 -1.45
C ALA A 224 15.00 -16.75 -0.71
N HIS A 225 15.37 -15.53 -1.08
CA HIS A 225 14.57 -14.37 -0.69
C HIS A 225 13.22 -14.40 -1.42
N GLY A 226 12.20 -13.84 -0.81
CA GLY A 226 10.84 -13.83 -1.34
C GLY A 226 10.13 -12.51 -1.10
N GLY A 227 8.91 -12.41 -1.61
CA GLY A 227 8.06 -11.24 -1.46
C GLY A 227 7.15 -11.32 -0.23
N TYR A 228 7.33 -10.40 0.73
CA TYR A 228 6.42 -10.22 1.86
C TYR A 228 5.21 -9.38 1.47
N CYS A 229 4.03 -9.83 1.89
CA CYS A 229 2.75 -9.16 1.73
C CYS A 229 1.88 -9.32 2.98
N GLY A 230 0.95 -8.38 3.18
CA GLY A 230 0.03 -8.37 4.32
C GLY A 230 0.02 -7.03 5.06
N PRO A 231 -0.67 -6.96 6.20
CA PRO A 231 -0.89 -5.71 6.95
C PRO A 231 0.37 -4.89 7.22
N ALA A 232 1.51 -5.50 7.54
CA ALA A 232 2.74 -4.75 7.82
C ALA A 232 3.33 -4.03 6.59
N VAL A 233 2.85 -4.33 5.37
CA VAL A 233 3.21 -3.60 4.14
C VAL A 233 2.42 -2.30 4.00
N LYS A 234 1.23 -2.20 4.60
CA LYS A 234 0.33 -1.03 4.49
C LYS A 234 1.03 0.32 4.69
N PRO A 235 1.77 0.57 5.79
CA PRO A 235 2.38 1.89 6.00
C PRO A 235 3.43 2.24 4.93
N ILE A 236 4.14 1.24 4.39
CA ILE A 236 5.14 1.44 3.32
C ILE A 236 4.42 1.78 2.01
N ALA A 237 3.38 1.02 1.67
CA ALA A 237 2.57 1.24 0.48
C ALA A 237 1.87 2.61 0.52
N LEU A 238 1.32 3.01 1.66
CA LEU A 238 0.62 4.27 1.83
C LEU A 238 1.57 5.46 1.68
N ASN A 239 2.79 5.38 2.22
CA ASN A 239 3.84 6.37 1.98
C ASN A 239 4.15 6.49 0.47
N MET A 240 4.39 5.38 -0.21
CA MET A 240 4.73 5.39 -1.64
C MET A 240 3.62 5.95 -2.53
N VAL A 241 2.36 5.62 -2.22
CA VAL A 241 1.19 6.22 -2.87
C VAL A 241 1.13 7.72 -2.61
N ALA A 242 1.35 8.16 -1.37
CA ALA A 242 1.34 9.58 -1.00
C ALA A 242 2.45 10.38 -1.70
N GLU A 243 3.67 9.84 -1.76
CA GLU A 243 4.81 10.45 -2.45
C GLU A 243 4.54 10.60 -3.95
N CYS A 244 3.95 9.57 -4.58
CA CYS A 244 3.58 9.67 -5.99
C CYS A 244 2.43 10.65 -6.21
N ALA A 245 1.39 10.62 -5.36
CA ALA A 245 0.22 11.47 -5.50
C ALA A 245 0.51 12.96 -5.28
N ARG A 246 1.52 13.31 -4.47
CA ARG A 246 1.95 14.70 -4.26
C ARG A 246 2.95 15.19 -5.31
N SER A 247 3.56 14.30 -6.10
CA SER A 247 4.51 14.70 -7.13
C SER A 247 3.79 15.38 -8.30
N PRO A 248 4.22 16.58 -8.72
CA PRO A 248 3.63 17.25 -9.88
C PRO A 248 3.97 16.56 -11.22
N PHE A 249 4.93 15.63 -11.23
CA PHE A 249 5.37 14.92 -12.42
C PHE A 249 4.64 13.58 -12.64
N ILE A 250 3.87 13.14 -11.65
CA ILE A 250 3.07 11.91 -11.71
C ILE A 250 1.60 12.32 -11.77
N ASN A 251 1.15 12.65 -12.97
CA ASN A 251 -0.19 13.18 -13.24
C ASN A 251 -1.19 12.13 -13.74
N VAL A 252 -0.88 10.85 -13.53
CA VAL A 252 -1.71 9.71 -13.94
C VAL A 252 -2.39 9.06 -12.72
N PRO A 253 -3.58 8.46 -12.87
CA PRO A 253 -4.26 7.75 -11.79
C PRO A 253 -3.41 6.64 -11.15
N ILE A 254 -3.61 6.44 -9.84
CA ILE A 254 -2.88 5.43 -9.04
C ILE A 254 -3.83 4.30 -8.64
N SER A 255 -3.45 3.05 -8.90
CA SER A 255 -4.07 1.84 -8.34
C SER A 255 -3.27 1.39 -7.11
N GLY A 256 -3.78 1.66 -5.92
CA GLY A 256 -3.07 1.41 -4.66
C GLY A 256 -3.18 -0.04 -4.20
N MET A 257 -2.14 -0.61 -3.61
CA MET A 257 -2.16 -1.96 -3.05
C MET A 257 -1.03 -2.17 -2.04
N GLY A 258 -1.23 -3.16 -1.16
CA GLY A 258 -0.26 -3.52 -0.12
C GLY A 258 -0.91 -3.44 1.25
N GLY A 259 -1.26 -4.59 1.82
CA GLY A 259 -1.80 -4.68 3.17
C GLY A 259 -3.27 -4.29 3.36
N VAL A 260 -3.98 -3.90 2.30
CA VAL A 260 -5.43 -3.61 2.35
C VAL A 260 -6.22 -4.88 2.71
N SER A 261 -7.03 -4.79 3.76
CA SER A 261 -7.79 -5.88 4.36
C SER A 261 -9.21 -5.52 4.77
N ASN A 262 -9.57 -4.23 4.79
CA ASN A 262 -10.90 -3.74 5.11
C ASN A 262 -11.21 -2.42 4.37
N TRP A 263 -12.41 -1.88 4.57
CA TRP A 263 -12.87 -0.66 3.92
C TRP A 263 -12.17 0.60 4.46
N GLN A 264 -11.83 0.66 5.75
CA GLN A 264 -11.13 1.82 6.34
C GLN A 264 -9.77 2.00 5.69
N GLU A 265 -9.05 0.91 5.49
CA GLU A 265 -7.76 0.91 4.81
C GLU A 265 -7.91 1.34 3.35
N ALA A 266 -8.95 0.88 2.66
CA ALA A 266 -9.23 1.36 1.31
C ALA A 266 -9.50 2.87 1.27
N VAL A 267 -10.28 3.40 2.22
CA VAL A 267 -10.50 4.84 2.38
C VAL A 267 -9.18 5.58 2.60
N GLU A 268 -8.27 5.07 3.44
CA GLU A 268 -6.94 5.67 3.64
C GLU A 268 -6.15 5.76 2.33
N PHE A 269 -6.07 4.67 1.57
CA PHE A 269 -5.40 4.68 0.26
C PHE A 269 -6.02 5.68 -0.71
N MET A 270 -7.36 5.76 -0.75
CA MET A 270 -8.06 6.67 -1.64
C MET A 270 -7.86 8.14 -1.24
N LEU A 271 -7.97 8.46 0.06
CA LEU A 271 -7.66 9.79 0.59
C LEU A 271 -6.22 10.23 0.26
N MET A 272 -5.28 9.29 0.20
CA MET A 272 -3.88 9.51 -0.18
C MET A 272 -3.62 9.49 -1.70
N GLY A 273 -4.65 9.40 -2.54
CA GLY A 273 -4.56 9.62 -3.98
C GLY A 273 -4.79 8.38 -4.86
N ALA A 274 -5.00 7.21 -4.27
CA ALA A 274 -5.39 6.04 -5.06
C ALA A 274 -6.82 6.20 -5.61
N THR A 275 -7.03 5.87 -6.88
CA THR A 275 -8.37 5.84 -7.51
C THR A 275 -9.19 4.61 -7.06
N GLY A 276 -8.50 3.53 -6.70
CA GLY A 276 -9.05 2.30 -6.18
C GLY A 276 -7.93 1.43 -5.62
N VAL A 277 -8.28 0.26 -5.11
CA VAL A 277 -7.34 -0.64 -4.44
C VAL A 277 -7.30 -2.04 -5.04
N GLN A 278 -6.10 -2.61 -5.16
CA GLN A 278 -5.94 -4.03 -5.42
C GLN A 278 -5.68 -4.80 -4.12
N VAL A 279 -6.27 -5.99 -4.00
CA VAL A 279 -6.26 -6.81 -2.79
C VAL A 279 -5.80 -8.23 -3.11
N CYS A 280 -4.94 -8.79 -2.27
CA CYS A 280 -4.43 -10.16 -2.42
C CYS A 280 -4.49 -10.92 -1.09
N THR A 281 -3.69 -10.50 -0.11
CA THR A 281 -3.50 -11.22 1.16
C THR A 281 -4.82 -11.44 1.91
N ALA A 282 -5.70 -10.43 1.94
CA ALA A 282 -7.00 -10.55 2.60
C ALA A 282 -7.92 -11.58 1.91
N ALA A 283 -7.94 -11.61 0.57
CA ALA A 283 -8.68 -12.61 -0.19
C ALA A 283 -8.09 -14.03 -0.01
N MET A 284 -6.76 -14.16 0.08
CA MET A 284 -6.10 -15.44 0.40
C MET A 284 -6.43 -15.93 1.81
N HIS A 285 -6.59 -15.02 2.77
CA HIS A 285 -6.83 -15.36 4.16
C HIS A 285 -8.31 -15.63 4.48
N HIS A 286 -9.23 -14.88 3.86
CA HIS A 286 -10.65 -14.87 4.21
C HIS A 286 -11.59 -15.34 3.07
N GLY A 287 -11.05 -15.57 1.87
CA GLY A 287 -11.83 -15.91 0.68
C GLY A 287 -12.48 -14.68 0.03
N PHE A 288 -13.13 -14.88 -1.12
CA PHE A 288 -13.64 -13.77 -1.94
C PHE A 288 -14.76 -12.95 -1.31
N ARG A 289 -15.53 -13.53 -0.37
CA ARG A 289 -16.66 -12.85 0.28
C ARG A 289 -16.26 -11.69 1.18
N ILE A 290 -14.97 -11.54 1.53
CA ILE A 290 -14.48 -10.37 2.26
C ILE A 290 -14.84 -9.04 1.58
N VAL A 291 -15.01 -9.06 0.25
CA VAL A 291 -15.40 -7.87 -0.51
C VAL A 291 -16.80 -7.37 -0.14
N GLU A 292 -17.70 -8.24 0.35
CA GLU A 292 -19.04 -7.85 0.80
C GLU A 292 -18.94 -6.84 1.95
N ASP A 293 -18.13 -7.16 2.98
CA ASP A 293 -17.88 -6.29 4.13
C ASP A 293 -17.15 -5.00 3.71
N MET A 294 -16.23 -5.10 2.75
CA MET A 294 -15.50 -3.94 2.23
C MET A 294 -16.41 -2.95 1.49
N ILE A 295 -17.29 -3.46 0.62
CA ILE A 295 -18.28 -2.67 -0.12
C ILE A 295 -19.30 -2.07 0.83
N GLN A 296 -19.82 -2.85 1.77
CA GLN A 296 -20.82 -2.42 2.72
C GLN A 296 -20.28 -1.32 3.63
N GLY A 297 -19.09 -1.52 4.22
CA GLY A 297 -18.48 -0.54 5.10
C GLY A 297 -18.09 0.75 4.39
N LEU A 298 -17.59 0.68 3.15
CA LEU A 298 -17.31 1.87 2.35
C LEU A 298 -18.59 2.66 2.03
N ASN A 299 -19.68 1.97 1.65
CA ASN A 299 -20.98 2.62 1.44
C ASN A 299 -21.47 3.34 2.69
N TYR A 300 -21.45 2.68 3.85
CA TYR A 300 -21.91 3.30 5.10
C TYR A 300 -21.07 4.51 5.47
N TYR A 301 -19.75 4.43 5.33
CA TYR A 301 -18.86 5.56 5.60
C TYR A 301 -19.18 6.77 4.70
N LEU A 302 -19.39 6.55 3.40
CA LEU A 302 -19.71 7.63 2.46
C LEU A 302 -21.10 8.21 2.74
N ASP A 303 -22.11 7.37 2.97
CA ASP A 303 -23.48 7.80 3.28
C ASP A 303 -23.50 8.61 4.61
N GLU A 304 -22.81 8.16 5.66
CA GLU A 304 -22.69 8.87 6.96
C GLU A 304 -22.04 10.25 6.79
N ARG A 305 -21.07 10.36 5.89
CA ARG A 305 -20.37 11.61 5.57
C ARG A 305 -21.11 12.51 4.58
N GLY A 306 -22.23 12.06 4.01
CA GLY A 306 -22.96 12.77 2.96
C GLY A 306 -22.17 12.90 1.66
N ILE A 307 -21.31 11.92 1.35
CA ILE A 307 -20.48 11.89 0.13
C ILE A 307 -21.17 11.02 -0.91
N GLU A 308 -21.52 11.60 -2.06
CA GLU A 308 -22.31 10.91 -3.08
C GLU A 308 -21.51 9.91 -3.92
N LYS A 309 -20.22 10.19 -4.18
CA LYS A 309 -19.37 9.36 -5.04
C LYS A 309 -18.05 9.02 -4.36
N VAL A 310 -17.61 7.77 -4.53
CA VAL A 310 -16.31 7.35 -4.00
C VAL A 310 -15.14 8.12 -4.62
N SER A 311 -15.29 8.60 -5.86
CA SER A 311 -14.28 9.46 -6.50
C SER A 311 -14.03 10.77 -5.74
N ASP A 312 -14.99 11.24 -4.96
CA ASP A 312 -14.92 12.54 -4.29
C ASP A 312 -13.96 12.54 -3.08
N ILE A 313 -13.58 11.37 -2.58
CA ILE A 313 -12.56 11.26 -1.52
C ILE A 313 -11.14 11.15 -2.05
N VAL A 314 -10.97 10.86 -3.35
CA VAL A 314 -9.64 10.60 -3.93
C VAL A 314 -8.74 11.83 -3.76
N GLY A 315 -7.59 11.62 -3.10
CA GLY A 315 -6.57 12.64 -2.90
C GLY A 315 -6.88 13.74 -1.88
N LYS A 316 -8.02 13.69 -1.17
CA LYS A 316 -8.43 14.76 -0.24
C LYS A 316 -7.49 14.98 0.94
N ALA A 317 -6.61 14.01 1.25
CA ALA A 317 -5.61 14.13 2.30
C ALA A 317 -4.20 14.45 1.78
N VAL A 318 -3.95 14.42 0.46
CA VAL A 318 -2.60 14.60 -0.11
C VAL A 318 -1.99 15.96 0.27
N SER A 319 -2.77 17.03 0.24
CA SER A 319 -2.31 18.38 0.64
C SER A 319 -1.96 18.53 2.12
N LYS A 320 -2.38 17.56 2.96
CA LYS A 320 -2.06 17.52 4.39
C LYS A 320 -0.78 16.73 4.68
N TYR A 321 -0.19 16.10 3.66
CA TYR A 321 1.07 15.38 3.76
C TYR A 321 2.19 16.27 3.23
N SER A 322 3.19 16.53 4.08
CA SER A 322 4.28 17.46 3.78
C SER A 322 5.59 16.93 4.32
N ASP A 323 6.68 17.49 3.81
CA ASP A 323 8.01 17.25 4.35
C ASP A 323 8.09 17.82 5.77
N TRP A 324 8.84 17.15 6.64
CA TRP A 324 8.98 17.52 8.05
C TRP A 324 9.36 18.99 8.25
N GLY A 325 10.20 19.54 7.34
CA GLY A 325 10.66 20.91 7.40
C GLY A 325 9.56 21.98 7.32
N ASN A 326 8.35 21.61 6.89
CA ASN A 326 7.18 22.48 6.74
C ASN A 326 6.15 22.31 7.89
N LEU A 327 6.44 21.47 8.89
CA LEU A 327 5.56 21.32 10.04
C LEU A 327 5.70 22.51 11.00
N ASP A 328 4.60 22.88 11.66
CA ASP A 328 4.58 23.96 12.64
C ASP A 328 5.32 23.55 13.93
N LEU A 329 6.47 24.17 14.18
CA LEU A 329 7.28 23.95 15.37
C LEU A 329 6.66 24.54 16.64
N ASN A 330 5.72 25.49 16.49
CA ASN A 330 5.05 26.14 17.60
C ASN A 330 3.76 25.42 18.00
N TYR A 331 3.32 24.42 17.24
CA TYR A 331 2.19 23.57 17.63
C TYR A 331 2.57 22.75 18.88
N LYS A 332 1.77 22.87 19.95
CA LYS A 332 2.00 22.15 21.21
C LYS A 332 0.78 21.33 21.61
N VAL A 333 1.03 20.09 21.98
CA VAL A 333 0.03 19.16 22.52
C VAL A 333 0.59 18.49 23.77
N VAL A 334 -0.26 18.18 24.75
CA VAL A 334 0.12 17.45 25.97
C VAL A 334 -0.85 16.32 26.27
N ALA A 335 -0.39 15.29 26.96
CA ALA A 335 -1.25 14.19 27.38
C ALA A 335 -2.02 14.55 28.66
N ARG A 336 -3.30 14.16 28.73
CA ARG A 336 -4.11 14.18 29.95
C ARG A 336 -4.69 12.80 30.20
N ILE A 337 -4.52 12.30 31.42
CA ILE A 337 -5.04 11.00 31.84
C ILE A 337 -6.37 11.22 32.56
N ASP A 338 -7.41 10.53 32.12
CA ASP A 338 -8.69 10.49 32.81
C ASP A 338 -8.63 9.43 33.94
N PRO A 339 -8.65 9.84 35.23
CA PRO A 339 -8.56 8.91 36.35
C PRO A 339 -9.79 8.02 36.51
N ASP A 340 -10.94 8.37 35.93
CA ASP A 340 -12.17 7.59 36.02
C ASP A 340 -12.19 6.44 35.00
N THR A 341 -11.58 6.66 33.83
CA THR A 341 -11.40 5.62 32.79
C THR A 341 -10.13 4.79 33.01
N CYS A 342 -9.12 5.33 33.71
CA CYS A 342 -7.85 4.66 33.94
C CYS A 342 -7.96 3.38 34.79
N ILE A 343 -7.41 2.29 34.26
CA ILE A 343 -7.36 0.97 34.94
C ILE A 343 -6.09 0.76 35.80
N ASN A 344 -5.24 1.79 35.97
CA ASN A 344 -4.02 1.75 36.79
C ASN A 344 -3.00 0.64 36.39
N CYS A 345 -2.89 0.33 35.10
CA CYS A 345 -1.91 -0.64 34.60
C CYS A 345 -0.47 -0.09 34.51
N ASN A 346 -0.29 1.22 34.72
CA ASN A 346 0.99 1.96 34.71
C ASN A 346 1.80 1.92 33.42
N LYS A 347 1.29 1.35 32.32
CA LYS A 347 2.01 1.31 31.03
C LYS A 347 2.44 2.69 30.53
N CYS A 348 1.55 3.68 30.62
CA CYS A 348 1.87 5.04 30.20
C CYS A 348 3.01 5.65 31.04
N HIS A 349 3.00 5.45 32.36
CA HIS A 349 4.10 5.86 33.23
C HIS A 349 5.40 5.15 32.85
N ILE A 350 5.41 3.81 32.75
CA ILE A 350 6.60 3.02 32.39
C ILE A 350 7.19 3.47 31.05
N SER A 351 6.35 3.62 30.01
CA SER A 351 6.83 4.09 28.70
C SER A 351 7.34 5.53 28.74
N CYS A 352 6.78 6.39 29.60
CA CYS A 352 7.29 7.75 29.73
C CYS A 352 8.61 7.80 30.51
N GLU A 353 8.68 7.02 31.59
CA GLU A 353 9.78 6.99 32.55
C GLU A 353 11.03 6.35 31.93
N ASP A 354 10.90 5.17 31.35
CA ASP A 354 12.06 4.40 30.92
C ASP A 354 12.54 4.80 29.51
N THR A 355 11.66 5.33 28.66
CA THR A 355 11.95 5.50 27.22
C THR A 355 11.51 6.82 26.61
N SER A 356 11.15 7.84 27.41
CA SER A 356 10.78 9.16 26.89
C SER A 356 11.23 10.33 27.78
N HIS A 357 10.32 10.93 28.56
CA HIS A 357 10.50 12.27 29.13
C HIS A 357 10.16 12.37 30.63
N GLN A 358 9.94 11.25 31.32
CA GLN A 358 9.76 11.18 32.78
C GLN A 358 8.71 12.17 33.33
N CYS A 359 7.65 12.46 32.57
CA CYS A 359 6.69 13.53 32.86
C CYS A 359 5.35 13.04 33.44
N ILE A 360 5.25 11.77 33.83
CA ILE A 360 4.02 11.18 34.39
C ILE A 360 4.28 10.74 35.82
N ASP A 361 3.70 11.43 36.79
CA ASP A 361 3.81 11.11 38.21
C ASP A 361 2.83 10.04 38.65
N MET A 362 3.28 9.20 39.58
CA MET A 362 2.43 8.31 40.37
C MET A 362 2.08 8.99 41.69
N LEU A 363 0.86 9.48 41.81
CA LEU A 363 0.36 10.22 42.98
C LEU A 363 -0.69 9.42 43.74
N LYS A 364 -1.07 9.93 44.92
CA LYS A 364 -2.20 9.40 45.71
C LYS A 364 -3.22 10.50 45.97
N ASP A 365 -4.49 10.16 45.85
CA ASP A 365 -5.58 11.06 46.24
C ASP A 365 -5.78 11.07 47.77
N PRO A 366 -6.67 11.93 48.32
CA PRO A 366 -6.93 11.98 49.76
C PRO A 366 -7.48 10.69 50.38
N SER A 367 -8.04 9.78 49.57
CA SER A 367 -8.50 8.45 50.00
C SER A 367 -7.37 7.42 50.02
N GLY A 368 -6.19 7.78 49.52
CA GLY A 368 -5.02 6.92 49.38
C GLY A 368 -4.98 6.12 48.08
N LYS A 369 -5.94 6.33 47.17
CA LYS A 369 -5.99 5.68 45.85
C LYS A 369 -4.90 6.27 44.95
N SER A 370 -4.09 5.40 44.36
CA SER A 370 -3.07 5.82 43.40
C SER A 370 -3.72 6.32 42.11
N TYR A 371 -3.16 7.36 41.51
CA TYR A 371 -3.52 7.85 40.19
C TYR A 371 -2.29 8.38 39.46
N LEU A 372 -2.38 8.45 38.14
CA LEU A 372 -1.30 8.96 37.29
C LEU A 372 -1.62 10.40 36.88
N LYS A 373 -0.63 11.29 36.94
CA LYS A 373 -0.77 12.68 36.54
C LYS A 373 0.37 13.11 35.63
N VAL A 374 0.04 13.68 34.48
CA VAL A 374 1.04 14.28 33.60
C VAL A 374 1.41 15.67 34.13
N ARG A 375 2.71 15.96 34.22
CA ARG A 375 3.22 17.32 34.38
C ARG A 375 3.26 17.98 33.01
N GLU A 376 2.28 18.83 32.71
CA GLU A 376 2.08 19.42 31.38
C GLU A 376 3.25 20.32 30.95
N GLU A 377 3.95 20.92 31.91
CA GLU A 377 5.15 21.71 31.71
C GLU A 377 6.32 20.89 31.14
N ASP A 378 6.44 19.62 31.54
CA ASP A 378 7.50 18.70 31.12
C ASP A 378 7.06 17.84 29.91
N CYS A 379 5.76 17.77 29.64
CA CYS A 379 5.21 16.98 28.55
C CYS A 379 5.51 17.64 27.19
N VAL A 380 6.21 16.91 26.32
CA VAL A 380 6.54 17.37 24.97
C VAL A 380 5.57 16.89 23.89
N GLY A 381 4.49 16.19 24.27
CA GLY A 381 3.46 15.77 23.31
C GLY A 381 3.87 14.64 22.36
N CYS A 382 4.80 13.76 22.75
CA CYS A 382 5.29 12.68 21.87
C CYS A 382 4.26 11.57 21.55
N ASN A 383 3.04 11.64 22.10
CA ASN A 383 1.95 10.66 21.97
C ASN A 383 2.21 9.24 22.52
N LEU A 384 3.43 8.89 22.91
CA LEU A 384 3.77 7.50 23.28
C LEU A 384 2.85 6.92 24.36
N CYS A 385 2.61 7.68 25.43
CA CYS A 385 1.76 7.24 26.54
C CYS A 385 0.33 6.93 26.09
N SER A 386 -0.23 7.72 25.17
CA SER A 386 -1.56 7.51 24.59
C SER A 386 -1.58 6.27 23.70
N ILE A 387 -0.53 6.04 22.89
CA ILE A 387 -0.43 4.92 21.95
C ILE A 387 -0.31 3.57 22.68
N VAL A 388 0.44 3.51 23.78
CA VAL A 388 0.63 2.26 24.54
C VAL A 388 -0.50 1.96 25.53
N CYS A 389 -1.40 2.92 25.75
CA CYS A 389 -2.51 2.76 26.69
C CYS A 389 -3.51 1.72 26.14
N PRO A 390 -3.85 0.67 26.90
CA PRO A 390 -4.74 -0.39 26.42
C PRO A 390 -6.23 -0.03 26.53
N VAL A 391 -6.57 1.18 26.96
CA VAL A 391 -7.94 1.63 27.22
C VAL A 391 -8.22 2.88 26.40
N ASP A 392 -9.11 2.73 25.42
CA ASP A 392 -9.56 3.85 24.61
C ASP A 392 -10.18 4.95 25.49
N GLY A 393 -9.84 6.20 25.20
CA GLY A 393 -10.34 7.36 25.95
C GLY A 393 -9.66 7.63 27.30
N ALA A 394 -8.85 6.71 27.83
CA ALA A 394 -8.17 6.92 29.11
C ALA A 394 -7.09 8.03 29.05
N ILE A 395 -6.52 8.28 27.88
CA ILE A 395 -5.54 9.35 27.65
C ILE A 395 -5.97 10.14 26.43
N SER A 396 -6.04 11.46 26.60
CA SER A 396 -6.32 12.40 25.50
C SER A 396 -5.11 13.28 25.25
N MET A 397 -4.83 13.54 23.98
CA MET A 397 -3.84 14.53 23.56
C MET A 397 -4.56 15.87 23.37
N VAL A 398 -4.22 16.86 24.20
CA VAL A 398 -4.90 18.16 24.25
C VAL A 398 -3.96 19.23 23.73
N GLU A 399 -4.41 19.97 22.71
CA GLU A 399 -3.70 21.13 22.18
C GLU A 399 -3.61 22.22 23.25
N LEU A 400 -2.41 22.76 23.45
CA LEU A 400 -2.21 23.91 24.31
C LEU A 400 -2.11 25.17 23.45
N PRO A 401 -2.77 26.27 23.85
CA PRO A 401 -2.58 27.55 23.18
C PRO A 401 -1.10 27.94 23.19
N ASN A 402 -0.58 28.35 22.03
CA ASN A 402 0.72 28.98 21.93
C ASN A 402 0.52 30.43 21.45
N GLU A 403 1.13 31.39 22.15
CA GLU A 403 1.08 32.80 21.79
C GLU A 403 1.96 33.14 20.58
N GLN A 404 2.90 32.24 20.24
CA GLN A 404 3.76 32.41 19.07
C GLN A 404 3.01 32.01 17.78
N PRO A 405 3.15 32.78 16.68
CA PRO A 405 2.57 32.40 15.40
C PRO A 405 3.20 31.10 14.88
N PRO A 406 2.50 30.32 14.03
CA PRO A 406 3.07 29.14 13.40
C PRO A 406 4.42 29.43 12.75
N MET A 407 5.39 28.54 12.95
CA MET A 407 6.73 28.67 12.37
C MET A 407 7.27 27.31 11.96
N THR A 408 7.62 27.16 10.70
CA THR A 408 8.23 25.96 10.16
C THR A 408 9.73 25.90 10.44
N TRP A 409 10.33 24.71 10.35
CA TRP A 409 11.78 24.57 10.44
C TRP A 409 12.51 25.32 9.33
N ASN A 410 11.98 25.29 8.11
CA ASN A 410 12.56 25.98 6.96
C ASN A 410 12.57 27.50 7.18
N GLU A 411 11.48 28.08 7.68
CA GLU A 411 11.41 29.51 8.05
C GLU A 411 12.37 29.84 9.19
N ARG A 412 12.45 28.98 10.21
CA ARG A 412 13.38 29.15 11.33
C ARG A 412 14.84 29.17 10.85
N GLN A 413 15.22 28.27 9.95
CA GLN A 413 16.57 28.24 9.38
C GLN A 413 16.88 29.48 8.55
N ALA A 414 15.93 29.93 7.72
CA ALA A 414 16.09 31.17 6.95
C ALA A 414 16.30 32.39 7.86
N ALA A 415 15.53 32.50 8.94
CA ALA A 415 15.67 33.58 9.93
C ALA A 415 17.04 33.56 10.65
N LEU A 416 17.53 32.38 11.02
CA LEU A 416 18.84 32.22 11.65
C LEU A 416 19.98 32.63 10.69
N GLN A 417 19.88 32.24 9.41
CA GLN A 417 20.86 32.60 8.38
C GLN A 417 20.88 34.11 8.11
N ALA A 418 19.71 34.75 8.00
CA ALA A 418 19.61 36.20 7.84
C ALA A 418 20.25 36.97 9.00
N THR A 419 20.03 36.49 10.24
CA THR A 419 20.63 37.08 11.45
C THR A 419 22.15 36.88 11.48
N ALA A 420 22.66 35.75 11.00
CA ALA A 420 24.09 35.48 10.92
C ALA A 420 24.79 36.37 9.88
N ALA A 421 24.17 36.58 8.71
CA ALA A 421 24.69 37.46 7.68
C ALA A 421 24.81 38.92 8.16
N GLN A 422 23.82 39.43 8.88
CA GLN A 422 23.84 40.77 9.47
C GLN A 422 24.96 41.00 10.51
N ARG A 423 25.50 39.94 11.11
CA ARG A 423 26.63 40.02 12.05
C ARG A 423 28.00 40.03 11.39
N LEU A 424 28.09 39.68 10.10
CA LEU A 424 29.34 39.68 9.34
C LEU A 424 29.56 41.00 8.58
N ASP A 425 28.51 41.80 8.42
CA ASP A 425 28.54 43.13 7.78
C ASP A 425 28.78 44.29 8.79
N VAL A 426 29.12 43.96 10.04
CA VAL A 426 29.53 44.89 11.12
C VAL A 426 30.92 44.52 11.59
#